data_AF-A0A5C5SYD1-F1
#
_entry.id   AF-A0A5C5SYD1-F1
#
_cell.length_a   1.000
_cell.length_b   1.000
_cell.length_c   1.000
_cell.angle_alpha   90.00
_cell.angle_beta   90.00
_cell.angle_gamma   90.00
#
_symmetry.space_group_name_H-M   'P 1'
#
loop_
_entity.id
_entity.type
_entity.pdbx_description
1 polymer ?
#
loop_
_entity_poly.entity_id
_entity_poly.type
_entity_poly.pdbx_seq_one_letter_code
_entity_poly.pdbx_strand_id
1 'polypeptide(L)'
;MNAAHALTATASGPHVPVLCAEVVRHIDPRPGCIYVDGTFGAGGYSRALLDAADCRVVGIDRDPQAVHAARALEASSAGRLTVIEGRFGDMVELLGARGVTSVAGVALDLGVSSMQIDRSERGFSFRQDGPLDMRMSSHGISAADVVNTADEGELADILFDYGEERQSRRIARAIVRARATKRIERTSELAAIVRQALGPAAARDKIDPATRTFQALRIHVNDELGELRRGLSAADTLLAPGGRLAVVSFHSLEDRTVKEFLRTRAGTGPRPSRHLPQAGPTVDAAWRVLTRRPIAPGDAECAANPRARSARLRVGEKLGDPAMGGVA
;
A
#
# COMPACT_ATOMS: atom_id res chain seq x y z
N MET A 1 33.13 43.40 -5.98
CA MET A 1 33.66 42.41 -5.03
C MET A 1 32.46 41.85 -4.27
N ASN A 2 31.73 40.88 -4.82
CA ASN A 2 32.01 39.44 -4.95
C ASN A 2 32.20 38.72 -3.59
N ALA A 3 31.17 37.97 -3.19
CA ALA A 3 31.16 36.62 -2.58
C ALA A 3 29.87 36.49 -1.72
N ALA A 4 28.79 35.87 -2.20
CA ALA A 4 28.60 34.43 -2.33
C ALA A 4 28.74 33.67 -0.99
N HIS A 5 27.62 33.52 -0.28
CA HIS A 5 27.34 32.28 0.44
C HIS A 5 25.94 31.81 0.06
N ALA A 6 25.90 31.10 -1.07
CA ALA A 6 24.83 30.18 -1.38
C ALA A 6 24.83 29.09 -0.31
N LEU A 7 23.77 29.04 0.49
CA LEU A 7 23.43 27.88 1.30
C LEU A 7 23.07 26.75 0.31
N THR A 8 24.08 25.95 -0.02
CA THR A 8 23.91 24.63 -0.60
C THR A 8 23.29 23.75 0.48
N ALA A 9 21.96 23.74 0.55
CA ALA A 9 21.24 22.77 1.35
C ALA A 9 21.46 21.39 0.71
N THR A 10 22.28 20.60 1.40
CA THR A 10 22.55 19.21 1.10
C THR A 10 21.24 18.41 1.15
N ALA A 11 20.82 17.88 0.01
CA ALA A 11 19.72 16.94 -0.08
C ALA A 11 20.14 15.57 0.48
N SER A 12 19.87 15.32 1.77
CA SER A 12 19.77 13.97 2.35
C SER A 12 19.10 14.00 3.73
N GLY A 13 17.80 14.31 3.76
CA GLY A 13 16.95 14.06 4.93
C GLY A 13 16.31 12.66 4.83
N PRO A 14 15.95 12.01 5.96
CA PRO A 14 15.17 10.78 5.93
C PRO A 14 13.88 10.96 5.13
N HIS A 15 13.54 9.96 4.32
CA HIS A 15 12.39 9.99 3.41
C HIS A 15 11.08 10.29 4.14
N VAL A 16 10.44 11.42 3.81
CA VAL A 16 9.12 11.79 4.34
C VAL A 16 8.06 10.92 3.65
N PRO A 17 7.24 10.16 4.39
CA PRO A 17 6.17 9.36 3.80
C PRO A 17 5.15 10.22 3.05
N VAL A 18 4.50 9.61 2.07
CA VAL A 18 3.49 10.30 1.26
C VAL A 18 2.28 10.64 2.13
N LEU A 19 1.72 11.84 1.98
CA LEU A 19 0.54 12.30 2.72
C LEU A 19 0.69 12.24 4.26
N CYS A 20 1.91 12.30 4.78
CA CYS A 20 2.19 12.10 6.21
C CYS A 20 1.41 13.08 7.10
N ALA A 21 1.35 14.35 6.73
CA ALA A 21 0.62 15.36 7.50
C ALA A 21 -0.89 15.07 7.49
N GLU A 22 -1.44 14.65 6.36
CA GLU A 22 -2.84 14.26 6.21
C GLU A 22 -3.17 13.03 7.05
N VAL A 23 -2.33 12.01 7.00
CA VAL A 23 -2.51 10.78 7.78
C VAL A 23 -2.55 11.10 9.26
N VAL A 24 -1.56 11.85 9.79
CA VAL A 24 -1.54 12.22 11.21
C VAL A 24 -2.76 13.04 11.60
N ARG A 25 -3.11 14.07 10.81
CA ARG A 25 -4.29 14.91 11.06
C ARG A 25 -5.58 14.09 11.13
N HIS A 26 -5.71 13.11 10.24
CA HIS A 26 -6.92 12.30 10.16
C HIS A 26 -6.95 11.14 11.16
N ILE A 27 -5.80 10.57 11.52
CA ILE A 27 -5.71 9.59 12.61
C ILE A 27 -6.03 10.24 13.95
N ASP A 28 -5.67 11.52 14.13
CA ASP A 28 -5.94 12.31 15.34
C ASP A 28 -5.35 11.64 16.60
N PRO A 29 -4.00 11.56 16.69
CA PRO A 29 -3.33 10.89 17.79
C PRO A 29 -3.66 11.49 19.15
N ARG A 30 -3.94 10.63 20.13
CA ARG A 30 -4.30 11.00 21.49
C ARG A 30 -3.31 10.41 22.50
N PRO A 31 -3.01 11.13 23.59
CA PRO A 31 -2.17 10.60 24.66
C PRO A 31 -2.69 9.26 25.21
N GLY A 32 -1.77 8.36 25.56
CA GLY A 32 -2.06 7.05 26.16
C GLY A 32 -2.67 6.01 25.20
N CYS A 33 -2.97 6.37 23.95
CA CYS A 33 -3.54 5.45 22.96
C CYS A 33 -2.45 4.61 22.26
N ILE A 34 -2.88 3.49 21.65
CA ILE A 34 -2.03 2.62 20.83
C ILE A 34 -2.44 2.76 19.37
N TYR A 35 -1.45 2.91 18.48
CA TYR A 35 -1.63 3.00 17.04
C TYR A 35 -0.84 1.92 16.30
N VAL A 36 -1.31 1.52 15.13
CA VAL A 36 -0.60 0.60 14.24
C VAL A 36 -0.12 1.36 13.00
N ASP A 37 1.16 1.23 12.71
CA ASP A 37 1.76 1.55 11.41
C ASP A 37 1.98 0.22 10.68
N GLY A 38 1.01 -0.19 9.86
CA GLY A 38 1.00 -1.53 9.26
C GLY A 38 1.98 -1.71 8.09
N THR A 39 2.66 -0.65 7.69
CA THR A 39 3.59 -0.64 6.56
C THR A 39 4.80 0.19 6.95
N PHE A 40 5.45 -0.22 8.04
CA PHE A 40 6.42 0.58 8.78
C PHE A 40 7.49 1.22 7.87
N GLY A 41 8.08 0.44 6.96
CA GLY A 41 9.11 0.91 6.03
C GLY A 41 10.31 1.52 6.76
N ALA A 42 10.44 2.84 6.68
CA ALA A 42 11.49 3.60 7.38
C ALA A 42 11.03 4.24 8.70
N GLY A 43 9.78 3.97 9.13
CA GLY A 43 9.19 4.47 10.36
C GLY A 43 8.73 5.92 10.31
N GLY A 44 8.46 6.47 9.12
CA GLY A 44 8.09 7.88 8.99
C GLY A 44 6.71 8.21 9.57
N TYR A 45 5.70 7.37 9.34
CA TYR A 45 4.39 7.52 10.00
C TYR A 45 4.51 7.26 11.49
N SER A 46 5.19 6.18 11.89
CA SER A 46 5.48 5.89 13.29
C SER A 46 6.08 7.10 14.03
N ARG A 47 7.09 7.76 13.45
CA ARG A 47 7.69 8.97 14.04
C ARG A 47 6.70 10.12 14.12
N ALA A 48 5.98 10.38 13.02
CA ALA A 48 5.02 11.47 12.99
C ALA A 48 3.86 11.30 13.99
N LEU A 49 3.43 10.07 14.25
CA LEU A 49 2.45 9.75 15.30
C LEU A 49 3.02 9.98 16.71
N LEU A 50 4.25 9.51 16.95
CA LEU A 50 4.95 9.67 18.24
C LEU A 50 5.31 11.14 18.56
N ASP A 51 5.52 11.95 17.53
CA ASP A 51 5.76 13.39 17.65
C ASP A 51 4.47 14.17 17.90
N ALA A 52 3.34 13.69 17.37
CA ALA A 52 2.03 14.35 17.51
C ALA A 52 1.36 14.13 18.87
N ALA A 53 1.63 13.01 19.55
CA ALA A 53 1.07 12.72 20.87
C ALA A 53 1.95 11.75 21.69
N ASP A 54 1.83 11.83 23.01
CA ASP A 54 2.39 10.84 23.93
C ASP A 54 1.62 9.51 23.87
N CYS A 55 1.84 8.78 22.78
CA CYS A 55 1.15 7.54 22.45
C CYS A 55 2.15 6.40 22.23
N ARG A 56 1.63 5.19 22.03
CA ARG A 56 2.43 4.02 21.63
C ARG A 56 2.13 3.67 20.17
N VAL A 57 3.15 3.24 19.44
CA VAL A 57 3.03 2.78 18.06
C VAL A 57 3.57 1.35 17.94
N VAL A 58 2.82 0.50 17.25
CA VAL A 58 3.27 -0.82 16.80
C VAL A 58 3.47 -0.76 15.29
N GLY A 59 4.73 -0.83 14.86
CA GLY A 59 5.10 -0.93 13.45
C GLY A 59 5.09 -2.39 12.98
N ILE A 60 4.56 -2.65 11.80
CA ILE A 60 4.60 -3.98 11.16
C ILE A 60 5.24 -3.83 9.78
N ASP A 61 6.20 -4.70 9.47
CA ASP A 61 6.75 -4.81 8.12
C ASP A 61 7.11 -6.26 7.79
N ARG A 62 6.91 -6.65 6.53
CA ARG A 62 7.27 -7.98 6.03
C ARG A 62 8.71 -8.05 5.50
N ASP A 63 9.34 -6.90 5.28
CA ASP A 63 10.74 -6.83 4.84
C ASP A 63 11.66 -6.88 6.08
N PRO A 64 12.45 -7.95 6.27
CA PRO A 64 13.33 -8.08 7.43
C PRO A 64 14.37 -6.96 7.51
N GLN A 65 14.71 -6.32 6.38
CA GLN A 65 15.63 -5.18 6.38
C GLN A 65 15.01 -3.93 7.02
N ALA A 66 13.70 -3.71 6.83
CA ALA A 66 12.97 -2.61 7.46
C ALA A 66 12.95 -2.79 8.98
N VAL A 67 12.66 -4.00 9.44
CA VAL A 67 12.65 -4.37 10.86
C VAL A 67 14.05 -4.23 11.48
N HIS A 68 15.09 -4.66 10.78
CA HIS A 68 16.46 -4.48 11.25
C HIS A 68 16.84 -2.99 11.37
N ALA A 69 16.50 -2.18 10.37
CA ALA A 69 16.75 -0.74 10.40
C ALA A 69 15.95 -0.01 11.49
N ALA A 70 14.83 -0.57 11.94
CA ALA A 70 13.98 0.00 12.98
C ALA A 70 14.64 0.04 14.36
N ARG A 71 15.65 -0.80 14.64
CA ARG A 71 16.25 -0.96 15.97
C ARG A 71 16.75 0.35 16.57
N ALA A 72 17.36 1.21 15.76
CA ALA A 72 17.81 2.52 16.20
C ALA A 72 16.62 3.43 16.60
N LEU A 73 15.53 3.38 15.83
CA LEU A 73 14.32 4.15 16.13
C LEU A 73 13.63 3.63 17.40
N GLU A 74 13.49 2.30 17.55
CA GLU A 74 12.95 1.67 18.76
C GLU A 74 13.72 2.10 20.00
N ALA A 75 15.07 2.03 19.98
CA ALA A 75 15.92 2.44 21.08
C ALA A 75 15.73 3.92 21.45
N SER A 76 15.56 4.80 20.45
CA SER A 76 15.34 6.23 20.68
C SER A 76 13.91 6.60 21.10
N SER A 77 12.95 5.67 21.02
CA SER A 77 11.53 5.93 21.27
C SER A 77 11.10 5.87 22.75
N ALA A 78 12.03 5.58 23.67
CA ALA A 78 11.75 5.38 25.10
C ALA A 78 10.66 4.31 25.36
N GLY A 79 10.64 3.23 24.58
CA GLY A 79 9.66 2.14 24.71
C GLY A 79 8.29 2.43 24.11
N ARG A 80 8.09 3.59 23.46
CA ARG A 80 6.83 3.93 22.81
C ARG A 80 6.66 3.28 21.43
N LEU A 81 7.74 2.85 20.78
CA LEU A 81 7.70 2.10 19.53
C LEU A 81 8.06 0.63 19.75
N THR A 82 7.33 -0.26 19.07
CA THR A 82 7.70 -1.66 18.89
C THR A 82 7.51 -2.03 17.42
N VAL A 83 8.51 -2.65 16.80
CA VAL A 83 8.46 -3.08 15.40
C VAL A 83 8.49 -4.61 15.30
N ILE A 84 7.54 -5.14 14.54
CA ILE A 84 7.29 -6.57 14.41
C ILE A 84 7.50 -6.96 12.94
N GLU A 85 8.28 -8.00 12.72
CA GLU A 85 8.35 -8.66 11.42
C GLU A 85 7.07 -9.47 11.20
N GLY A 86 6.35 -9.17 10.12
CA GLY A 86 5.09 -9.83 9.81
C GLY A 86 4.32 -9.09 8.72
N ARG A 87 3.18 -9.65 8.33
CA ARG A 87 2.28 -8.99 7.38
C ARG A 87 1.18 -8.27 8.14
N PHE A 88 0.72 -7.14 7.61
CA PHE A 88 -0.32 -6.35 8.29
C PHE A 88 -1.68 -7.06 8.29
N GLY A 89 -1.93 -7.99 7.38
CA GLY A 89 -3.09 -8.88 7.40
C GLY A 89 -3.15 -9.75 8.65
N ASP A 90 -2.00 -10.03 9.25
CA ASP A 90 -1.86 -10.86 10.45
C ASP A 90 -1.83 -10.01 11.73
N MET A 91 -2.11 -8.69 11.63
CA MET A 91 -1.94 -7.76 12.76
C MET A 91 -2.75 -8.16 14.01
N VAL A 92 -3.92 -8.80 13.88
CA VAL A 92 -4.69 -9.29 15.04
C VAL A 92 -3.88 -10.30 15.86
N GLU A 93 -3.27 -11.28 15.21
CA GLU A 93 -2.46 -12.30 15.85
C GLU A 93 -1.17 -11.70 16.42
N LEU A 94 -0.47 -10.89 15.62
CA LEU A 94 0.81 -10.28 15.99
C LEU A 94 0.70 -9.37 17.22
N LEU A 95 -0.39 -8.59 17.31
CA LEU A 95 -0.68 -7.73 18.45
C LEU A 95 -1.24 -8.53 19.63
N GLY A 96 -2.11 -9.50 19.38
CA GLY A 96 -2.68 -10.38 20.40
C GLY A 96 -1.62 -11.13 21.20
N ALA A 97 -0.58 -11.64 20.52
CA ALA A 97 0.57 -12.29 21.14
C ALA A 97 1.36 -11.37 22.11
N ARG A 98 1.12 -10.05 22.05
CA ARG A 98 1.73 -9.03 22.90
C ARG A 98 0.72 -8.38 23.86
N GLY A 99 -0.46 -8.99 24.02
CA GLY A 99 -1.51 -8.49 24.90
C GLY A 99 -2.24 -7.25 24.39
N VAL A 100 -2.12 -6.91 23.10
CA VAL A 100 -2.85 -5.79 22.50
C VAL A 100 -4.05 -6.33 21.72
N THR A 101 -5.27 -6.09 22.23
CA THR A 101 -6.52 -6.54 21.61
C THR A 101 -7.32 -5.42 20.96
N SER A 102 -6.96 -4.17 21.23
CA SER A 102 -7.63 -2.98 20.66
C SER A 102 -6.68 -1.83 20.42
N VAL A 103 -6.91 -1.05 19.37
CA VAL A 103 -6.10 0.12 18.99
C VAL A 103 -6.97 1.32 18.64
N ALA A 104 -6.42 2.53 18.81
CA ALA A 104 -7.10 3.79 18.50
C ALA A 104 -6.95 4.20 17.03
N GLY A 105 -5.97 3.65 16.31
CA GLY A 105 -5.85 3.91 14.89
C GLY A 105 -4.93 2.93 14.17
N VAL A 106 -5.17 2.79 12.87
CA VAL A 106 -4.35 1.98 11.96
C VAL A 106 -4.03 2.83 10.74
N ALA A 107 -2.76 2.95 10.40
CA ALA A 107 -2.28 3.57 9.17
C ALA A 107 -1.66 2.51 8.25
N LEU A 108 -2.03 2.53 6.96
CA LEU A 108 -1.50 1.66 5.92
C LEU A 108 -1.04 2.51 4.73
N ASP A 109 0.25 2.47 4.41
CA ASP A 109 0.87 3.04 3.20
C ASP A 109 1.11 1.90 2.19
N LEU A 110 0.18 1.73 1.25
CA LEU A 110 0.20 0.57 0.36
C LEU A 110 1.30 0.70 -0.71
N GLY A 111 1.62 -0.40 -1.38
CA GLY A 111 2.63 -0.43 -2.42
C GLY A 111 4.05 -0.64 -1.89
N VAL A 112 5.03 -0.17 -2.66
CA VAL A 112 6.46 -0.44 -2.44
C VAL A 112 7.16 0.77 -1.85
N SER A 113 8.08 0.51 -0.92
CA SER A 113 8.91 1.57 -0.37
C SER A 113 9.89 2.10 -1.41
N SER A 114 10.31 3.36 -1.27
CA SER A 114 11.35 3.95 -2.15
C SER A 114 12.61 3.09 -2.18
N MET A 115 13.01 2.51 -1.04
CA MET A 115 14.15 1.59 -0.94
C MET A 115 14.02 0.37 -1.86
N GLN A 116 12.81 -0.13 -2.10
CA GLN A 116 12.57 -1.27 -2.98
C GLN A 116 12.63 -0.88 -4.46
N ILE A 117 12.21 0.34 -4.81
CA ILE A 117 12.27 0.84 -6.20
C ILE A 117 13.69 1.31 -6.56
N ASP A 118 14.39 1.94 -5.63
CA ASP A 118 15.69 2.58 -5.87
C ASP A 118 16.84 1.55 -5.99
N ARG A 119 16.62 0.35 -5.48
CA ARG A 119 17.53 -0.79 -5.58
C ARG A 119 17.20 -1.65 -6.79
N SER A 120 17.95 -1.48 -7.87
CA SER A 120 17.74 -2.22 -9.13
C SER A 120 17.81 -3.74 -8.93
N GLU A 121 18.60 -4.21 -7.97
CA GLU A 121 18.74 -5.62 -7.60
C GLU A 121 17.44 -6.27 -7.11
N ARG A 122 16.46 -5.48 -6.66
CA ARG A 122 15.13 -5.98 -6.22
C ARG A 122 14.15 -6.17 -7.39
N GLY A 123 14.42 -5.62 -8.56
CA GLY A 123 13.63 -5.89 -9.77
C GLY A 123 12.26 -5.21 -9.87
N PHE A 124 11.94 -4.25 -9.00
CA PHE A 124 10.65 -3.55 -9.03
C PHE A 124 10.50 -2.51 -10.15
N SER A 125 11.61 -2.14 -10.79
CA SER A 125 11.66 -1.08 -11.80
C SER A 125 12.41 -1.56 -13.04
N PHE A 126 11.98 -1.08 -14.20
CA PHE A 126 12.67 -1.24 -15.48
C PHE A 126 13.43 0.02 -15.91
N ARG A 127 13.47 1.06 -15.06
CA ARG A 127 14.26 2.27 -15.34
C ARG A 127 15.76 2.00 -15.24
N GLN A 128 16.12 1.16 -14.27
CA GLN A 128 17.45 0.58 -14.14
C GLN A 128 17.29 -0.93 -14.26
N ASP A 129 18.20 -1.55 -15.00
CA ASP A 129 18.14 -2.97 -15.28
C ASP A 129 18.58 -3.79 -14.07
N GLY A 130 17.88 -4.88 -13.79
CA GLY A 130 18.08 -5.72 -12.63
C GLY A 130 17.45 -7.10 -12.78
N PRO A 131 17.65 -8.02 -11.82
CA PRO A 131 16.97 -9.31 -11.81
C PRO A 131 15.46 -9.12 -11.79
N LEU A 132 14.71 -9.94 -12.50
CA LEU A 132 13.25 -9.92 -12.50
C LEU A 132 12.72 -10.63 -11.24
N ASP A 133 12.86 -9.99 -10.07
CA ASP A 133 12.48 -10.58 -8.78
C ASP A 133 11.11 -10.11 -8.30
N MET A 134 10.96 -8.82 -7.97
CA MET A 134 9.74 -8.18 -7.45
C MET A 134 9.19 -8.73 -6.12
N ARG A 135 9.88 -9.63 -5.41
CA ARG A 135 9.42 -10.08 -4.09
C ARG A 135 9.71 -9.02 -3.03
N MET A 136 8.71 -8.69 -2.22
CA MET A 136 8.87 -7.86 -1.05
C MET A 136 9.47 -8.64 0.13
N SER A 137 9.19 -9.94 0.21
CA SER A 137 9.80 -10.88 1.17
C SER A 137 10.99 -11.64 0.55
N SER A 138 11.78 -12.34 1.37
CA SER A 138 12.86 -13.23 0.91
C SER A 138 12.39 -14.61 0.43
N HIS A 139 11.09 -14.90 0.49
CA HIS A 139 10.51 -16.21 0.16
C HIS A 139 9.44 -16.10 -0.94
N GLY A 140 9.06 -17.24 -1.52
CA GLY A 140 8.02 -17.32 -2.56
C GLY A 140 8.54 -17.22 -3.99
N ILE A 141 7.60 -17.29 -4.95
CA ILE A 141 7.87 -17.26 -6.39
C ILE A 141 8.31 -15.86 -6.82
N SER A 142 9.34 -15.77 -7.66
CA SER A 142 9.76 -14.49 -8.25
C SER A 142 8.92 -14.13 -9.46
N ALA A 143 8.98 -12.86 -9.90
CA ALA A 143 8.39 -12.44 -11.16
C ALA A 143 9.00 -13.20 -12.36
N ALA A 144 10.30 -13.51 -12.30
CA ALA A 144 10.96 -14.36 -13.29
C ALA A 144 10.32 -15.75 -13.33
N ASP A 145 10.02 -16.35 -12.19
CA ASP A 145 9.36 -17.66 -12.15
C ASP A 145 7.97 -17.58 -12.79
N VAL A 146 7.15 -16.60 -12.36
CA VAL A 146 5.81 -16.38 -12.93
C VAL A 146 5.86 -16.26 -14.46
N VAL A 147 6.67 -15.34 -15.01
CA VAL A 147 6.71 -15.13 -16.47
C VAL A 147 7.24 -16.35 -17.23
N ASN A 148 8.06 -17.19 -16.60
CA ASN A 148 8.64 -18.36 -17.25
C ASN A 148 7.85 -19.66 -17.05
N THR A 149 6.98 -19.76 -16.05
CA THR A 149 6.26 -21.02 -15.73
C THR A 149 4.74 -20.94 -15.87
N ALA A 150 4.11 -19.80 -15.61
CA ALA A 150 2.66 -19.65 -15.73
C ALA A 150 2.19 -19.90 -17.17
N ASP A 151 1.00 -20.46 -17.37
CA ASP A 151 0.49 -20.67 -18.74
C ASP A 151 0.08 -19.33 -19.42
N GLU A 152 -0.19 -19.37 -20.73
CA GLU A 152 -0.55 -18.13 -21.47
C GLU A 152 -1.84 -17.49 -20.92
N GLY A 153 -2.81 -18.30 -20.47
CA GLY A 153 -4.09 -17.85 -19.95
C GLY A 153 -3.93 -17.17 -18.59
N GLU A 154 -3.23 -17.84 -17.67
CA GLU A 154 -2.89 -17.32 -16.35
C GLU A 154 -2.11 -16.00 -16.47
N LEU A 155 -1.11 -15.92 -17.34
CA LEU A 155 -0.40 -14.66 -17.60
C LEU A 155 -1.34 -13.57 -18.12
N ALA A 156 -2.25 -13.91 -19.03
CA ALA A 156 -3.20 -12.93 -19.54
C ALA A 156 -4.16 -12.45 -18.44
N ASP A 157 -4.59 -13.32 -17.54
CA ASP A 157 -5.49 -13.00 -16.44
C ASP A 157 -4.77 -12.13 -15.40
N ILE A 158 -3.54 -12.46 -15.00
CA ILE A 158 -2.69 -11.62 -14.13
C ILE A 158 -2.58 -10.20 -14.69
N LEU A 159 -2.21 -10.07 -15.97
CA LEU A 159 -2.02 -8.78 -16.63
C LEU A 159 -3.34 -8.00 -16.74
N PHE A 160 -4.46 -8.68 -16.94
CA PHE A 160 -5.77 -8.07 -17.05
C PHE A 160 -6.29 -7.60 -15.69
N ASP A 161 -6.35 -8.50 -14.70
CA ASP A 161 -6.97 -8.26 -13.41
C ASP A 161 -6.15 -7.29 -12.55
N TYR A 162 -4.82 -7.39 -12.59
CA TYR A 162 -3.94 -6.59 -11.74
C TYR A 162 -3.29 -5.41 -12.47
N GLY A 163 -3.14 -5.49 -13.79
CA GLY A 163 -2.58 -4.41 -14.61
C GLY A 163 -3.65 -3.51 -15.24
N GLU A 164 -4.92 -3.92 -15.22
CA GLU A 164 -6.00 -3.32 -16.02
C GLU A 164 -5.61 -3.21 -17.52
N GLU A 165 -4.81 -4.18 -18.02
CA GLU A 165 -4.22 -4.15 -19.36
C GLU A 165 -5.13 -4.82 -20.41
N ARG A 166 -5.72 -4.01 -21.29
CA ARG A 166 -6.67 -4.48 -22.32
C ARG A 166 -6.02 -5.39 -23.36
N GLN A 167 -4.73 -5.21 -23.62
CA GLN A 167 -3.96 -6.03 -24.54
C GLN A 167 -3.24 -7.18 -23.80
N SER A 168 -3.71 -7.58 -22.60
CA SER A 168 -3.11 -8.63 -21.77
C SER A 168 -2.78 -9.91 -22.53
N ARG A 169 -3.73 -10.45 -23.29
CA ARG A 169 -3.54 -11.66 -24.13
C ARG A 169 -2.41 -11.52 -25.15
N ARG A 170 -2.26 -10.33 -25.74
CA ARG A 170 -1.20 -10.05 -26.72
C ARG A 170 0.17 -10.01 -26.06
N ILE A 171 0.25 -9.43 -24.86
CA ILE A 171 1.49 -9.39 -24.06
C ILE A 171 1.84 -10.80 -23.56
N ALA A 172 0.88 -11.54 -23.00
CA ALA A 172 1.08 -12.91 -22.52
C ALA A 172 1.64 -13.82 -23.62
N ARG A 173 1.04 -13.79 -24.82
CA ARG A 173 1.57 -14.53 -25.98
C ARG A 173 3.00 -14.12 -26.36
N ALA A 174 3.33 -12.83 -26.25
CA ALA A 174 4.69 -12.36 -26.54
C ALA A 174 5.70 -12.86 -25.50
N ILE A 175 5.33 -12.88 -24.22
CA ILE A 175 6.12 -13.45 -23.13
C ILE A 175 6.35 -14.94 -23.36
N VAL A 176 5.29 -15.72 -23.64
CA VAL A 176 5.36 -17.17 -23.88
C VAL A 176 6.25 -17.49 -25.09
N ARG A 177 6.12 -16.73 -26.18
CA ARG A 177 7.01 -16.87 -27.34
C ARG A 177 8.47 -16.53 -27.01
N ALA A 178 8.71 -15.47 -26.26
CA ALA A 178 10.08 -15.06 -25.91
C ALA A 178 10.76 -16.10 -25.01
N ARG A 179 10.06 -16.61 -23.98
CA ARG A 179 10.61 -17.61 -23.06
C ARG A 179 10.91 -18.95 -23.72
N ALA A 180 10.23 -19.28 -24.82
CA ALA A 180 10.51 -20.49 -25.60
C ALA A 180 11.90 -20.45 -26.26
N THR A 181 12.44 -19.26 -26.52
CA THR A 181 13.78 -19.08 -27.09
C THR A 181 14.83 -18.88 -26.00
N LYS A 182 14.53 -18.04 -24.99
CA LYS A 182 15.44 -17.72 -23.89
C LYS A 182 14.63 -17.39 -22.65
N ARG A 183 14.98 -17.99 -21.51
CA ARG A 183 14.42 -17.64 -20.20
C ARG A 183 14.54 -16.12 -19.96
N ILE A 184 13.46 -15.51 -19.48
CA ILE A 184 13.40 -14.08 -19.19
C ILE A 184 13.87 -13.87 -17.75
N GLU A 185 14.97 -13.17 -17.56
CA GLU A 185 15.63 -13.08 -16.24
C GLU A 185 15.77 -11.64 -15.75
N ARG A 186 15.65 -10.65 -16.64
CA ARG A 186 15.91 -9.25 -16.31
C ARG A 186 14.73 -8.33 -16.61
N THR A 187 14.65 -7.24 -15.85
CA THR A 187 13.58 -6.24 -15.99
C THR A 187 13.61 -5.55 -17.35
N SER A 188 14.80 -5.27 -17.90
CA SER A 188 14.92 -4.69 -19.25
C SER A 188 14.39 -5.60 -20.36
N GLU A 189 14.61 -6.92 -20.24
CA GLU A 189 14.16 -7.93 -21.21
C GLU A 189 12.63 -7.98 -21.26
N LEU A 190 11.99 -8.09 -20.10
CA LEU A 190 10.53 -8.07 -20.01
C LEU A 190 9.94 -6.76 -20.55
N ALA A 191 10.52 -5.62 -20.18
CA ALA A 191 10.06 -4.32 -20.67
C ALA A 191 10.16 -4.21 -22.20
N ALA A 192 11.25 -4.71 -22.80
CA ALA A 192 11.43 -4.75 -24.24
C ALA A 192 10.38 -5.63 -24.93
N ILE A 193 10.10 -6.82 -24.40
CA ILE A 193 9.06 -7.72 -24.91
C ILE A 193 7.69 -7.05 -24.89
N VAL A 194 7.32 -6.39 -23.79
CA VAL A 194 6.03 -5.69 -23.67
C VAL A 194 5.93 -4.54 -24.67
N ARG A 195 6.96 -3.69 -24.77
CA ARG A 195 7.00 -2.57 -25.72
C ARG A 195 6.90 -3.04 -27.17
N GLN A 196 7.62 -4.10 -27.53
CA GLN A 196 7.54 -4.70 -28.86
C GLN A 196 6.15 -5.29 -29.13
N ALA A 197 5.55 -5.94 -28.13
CA ALA A 197 4.21 -6.50 -28.25
C ALA A 197 3.18 -5.41 -28.52
N LEU A 198 3.20 -4.29 -27.80
CA LEU A 198 2.21 -3.22 -27.92
C LEU A 198 2.48 -2.27 -29.10
N GLY A 199 3.73 -2.16 -29.53
CA GLY A 199 4.15 -1.39 -30.70
C GLY A 199 4.17 0.13 -30.48
N PRO A 200 4.49 0.90 -31.54
CA PRO A 200 4.77 2.34 -31.43
C PRO A 200 3.59 3.21 -30.99
N ALA A 201 2.35 2.73 -31.19
CA ALA A 201 1.15 3.47 -30.80
C ALA A 201 1.07 3.63 -29.27
N ALA A 202 1.41 2.59 -28.51
CA ALA A 202 1.42 2.62 -27.05
C ALA A 202 2.52 3.54 -26.49
N ALA A 203 3.61 3.76 -27.22
CA ALA A 203 4.67 4.69 -26.82
C ALA A 203 4.23 6.17 -26.82
N ARG A 204 3.05 6.49 -27.37
CA ARG A 204 2.48 7.84 -27.36
C ARG A 204 1.68 8.14 -26.08
N ASP A 205 1.45 7.14 -25.24
CA ASP A 205 0.76 7.32 -23.97
C ASP A 205 1.65 8.04 -22.95
N LYS A 206 1.02 8.64 -21.94
CA LYS A 206 1.72 9.37 -20.86
C LYS A 206 2.55 8.47 -19.94
N ILE A 207 2.32 7.16 -19.98
CA ILE A 207 3.01 6.17 -19.15
C ILE A 207 3.71 5.16 -20.05
N ASP A 208 4.85 4.63 -19.61
CA ASP A 208 5.56 3.59 -20.36
C ASP A 208 4.67 2.34 -20.52
N PRO A 209 4.59 1.72 -21.71
CA PRO A 209 3.77 0.54 -21.95
C PRO A 209 4.05 -0.64 -20.99
N ALA A 210 5.27 -0.77 -20.47
CA ALA A 210 5.62 -1.83 -19.51
C ALA A 210 5.06 -1.60 -18.10
N THR A 211 4.65 -0.37 -17.76
CA THR A 211 4.24 0.01 -16.39
C THR A 211 3.15 -0.89 -15.83
N ARG A 212 2.10 -1.15 -16.61
CA ARG A 212 0.95 -1.99 -16.18
C ARG A 212 1.31 -3.45 -16.01
N THR A 213 2.19 -3.97 -16.86
CA THR A 213 2.70 -5.34 -16.75
C THR A 213 3.52 -5.52 -15.47
N PHE A 214 4.39 -4.56 -15.16
CA PHE A 214 5.19 -4.58 -13.94
C PHE A 214 4.32 -4.45 -12.69
N GLN A 215 3.33 -3.56 -12.72
CA GLN A 215 2.35 -3.45 -11.64
C GLN A 215 1.60 -4.78 -11.43
N ALA A 216 1.13 -5.41 -12.50
CA ALA A 216 0.37 -6.66 -12.42
C ALA A 216 1.18 -7.80 -11.78
N LEU A 217 2.42 -8.00 -12.25
CA LEU A 217 3.31 -9.03 -11.72
C LEU A 217 3.66 -8.76 -10.27
N ARG A 218 3.92 -7.50 -9.91
CA ARG A 218 4.21 -7.10 -8.52
C ARG A 218 3.05 -7.44 -7.59
N ILE A 219 1.83 -7.05 -7.97
CA ILE A 219 0.60 -7.33 -7.22
C ILE A 219 0.42 -8.84 -7.03
N HIS A 220 0.60 -9.61 -8.10
CA HIS A 220 0.44 -11.07 -8.07
C HIS A 220 1.49 -11.75 -7.18
N VAL A 221 2.78 -11.47 -7.41
CA VAL A 221 3.91 -12.07 -6.67
C VAL A 221 3.78 -11.84 -5.15
N ASN A 222 3.24 -10.70 -4.75
CA ASN A 222 3.18 -10.28 -3.37
C ASN A 222 1.79 -10.43 -2.71
N ASP A 223 0.82 -11.02 -3.42
CA ASP A 223 -0.60 -11.09 -3.02
C ASP A 223 -1.11 -9.74 -2.47
N GLU A 224 -0.78 -8.62 -3.13
CA GLU A 224 -0.99 -7.28 -2.53
C GLU A 224 -2.46 -6.99 -2.24
N LEU A 225 -3.37 -7.40 -3.15
CA LEU A 225 -4.80 -7.19 -2.95
C LEU A 225 -5.41 -8.16 -1.94
N GLY A 226 -4.94 -9.41 -1.87
CA GLY A 226 -5.37 -10.35 -0.84
C GLY A 226 -4.91 -9.90 0.54
N GLU A 227 -3.67 -9.44 0.63
CA GLU A 227 -3.07 -8.87 1.83
C GLU A 227 -3.82 -7.62 2.29
N LEU A 228 -4.13 -6.69 1.38
CA LEU A 228 -4.98 -5.54 1.66
C LEU A 228 -6.33 -5.95 2.26
N ARG A 229 -7.02 -6.93 1.67
CA ARG A 229 -8.32 -7.40 2.17
C ARG A 229 -8.22 -7.98 3.59
N ARG A 230 -7.20 -8.79 3.85
CA ARG A 230 -6.92 -9.31 5.21
C ARG A 230 -6.63 -8.18 6.19
N GLY A 231 -5.79 -7.21 5.79
CA GLY A 231 -5.46 -6.04 6.59
C GLY A 231 -6.66 -5.17 6.96
N LEU A 232 -7.55 -4.91 6.00
CA LEU A 232 -8.79 -4.18 6.25
C LEU A 232 -9.71 -4.92 7.23
N SER A 233 -9.80 -6.25 7.11
CA SER A 233 -10.56 -7.09 8.05
C SER A 233 -9.94 -7.09 9.46
N ALA A 234 -8.61 -7.13 9.54
CA ALA A 234 -7.89 -7.10 10.80
C ALA A 234 -8.04 -5.73 11.50
N ALA A 235 -7.97 -4.64 10.74
CA ALA A 235 -8.25 -3.29 11.25
C ALA A 235 -9.70 -3.15 11.77
N ASP A 236 -10.68 -3.74 11.08
CA ASP A 236 -12.06 -3.79 11.56
C ASP A 236 -12.19 -4.51 12.90
N THR A 237 -11.40 -5.54 13.12
CA THR A 237 -11.39 -6.29 14.39
C THR A 237 -10.73 -5.48 15.51
N LEU A 238 -9.55 -4.91 15.25
CA LEU A 238 -8.72 -4.25 16.27
C LEU A 238 -9.16 -2.84 16.65
N LEU A 239 -9.77 -2.09 15.74
CA LEU A 239 -10.12 -0.70 16.04
C LEU A 239 -11.16 -0.65 17.17
N ALA A 240 -10.87 0.16 18.19
CA ALA A 240 -11.85 0.51 19.21
C ALA A 240 -12.93 1.45 18.63
N PRO A 241 -14.10 1.57 19.27
CA PRO A 241 -15.04 2.66 18.99
C PRO A 241 -14.35 4.04 18.97
N GLY A 242 -14.64 4.83 17.94
CA GLY A 242 -13.99 6.11 17.67
C GLY A 242 -12.57 6.00 17.09
N GLY A 243 -12.06 4.78 16.91
CA GLY A 243 -10.77 4.53 16.28
C GLY A 243 -10.81 4.74 14.77
N ARG A 244 -9.67 5.12 14.18
CA ARG A 244 -9.60 5.54 12.77
C ARG A 244 -8.66 4.68 11.93
N LEU A 245 -9.10 4.32 10.74
CA LEU A 245 -8.29 3.68 9.69
C LEU A 245 -7.93 4.72 8.64
N ALA A 246 -6.63 4.91 8.40
CA ALA A 246 -6.10 5.71 7.29
C ALA A 246 -5.36 4.80 6.31
N VAL A 247 -5.75 4.82 5.04
CA VAL A 247 -5.10 4.02 3.99
C VAL A 247 -4.68 4.90 2.83
N VAL A 248 -3.40 4.90 2.51
CA VAL A 248 -2.81 5.54 1.33
C VAL A 248 -2.61 4.46 0.26
N SER A 249 -3.23 4.67 -0.90
CA SER A 249 -3.19 3.75 -2.06
C SER A 249 -2.54 4.43 -3.25
N PHE A 250 -1.84 3.68 -4.10
CA PHE A 250 -1.08 4.23 -5.23
C PHE A 250 -1.63 3.84 -6.60
N HIS A 251 -2.57 2.89 -6.63
CA HIS A 251 -3.28 2.52 -7.84
C HIS A 251 -4.78 2.31 -7.63
N SER A 252 -5.50 2.26 -8.75
CA SER A 252 -6.96 2.16 -8.82
C SER A 252 -7.53 0.94 -8.10
N LEU A 253 -6.89 -0.22 -8.19
CA LEU A 253 -7.36 -1.46 -7.58
C LEU A 253 -7.32 -1.41 -6.03
N GLU A 254 -6.26 -0.86 -5.45
CA GLU A 254 -6.16 -0.61 -4.01
C GLU A 254 -7.24 0.38 -3.56
N ASP A 255 -7.30 1.57 -4.20
CA ASP A 255 -8.27 2.62 -3.85
C ASP A 255 -9.72 2.10 -3.92
N ARG A 256 -10.02 1.30 -4.95
CA ARG A 256 -11.32 0.65 -5.13
C ARG A 256 -11.62 -0.31 -3.99
N THR A 257 -10.67 -1.16 -3.62
CA THR A 257 -10.82 -2.13 -2.52
C THR A 257 -11.09 -1.43 -1.18
N VAL A 258 -10.32 -0.38 -0.87
CA VAL A 258 -10.52 0.42 0.36
C VAL A 258 -11.86 1.14 0.35
N LYS A 259 -12.22 1.75 -0.78
CA LYS A 259 -13.51 2.43 -0.96
C LYS A 259 -14.69 1.49 -0.76
N GLU A 260 -14.64 0.30 -1.35
CA GLU A 260 -15.70 -0.71 -1.26
C GLU A 260 -15.84 -1.23 0.17
N PHE A 261 -14.72 -1.50 0.85
CA PHE A 261 -14.71 -1.87 2.26
C PHE A 261 -15.40 -0.80 3.13
N LEU A 262 -14.95 0.46 3.04
CA LEU A 262 -15.51 1.56 3.84
C LEU A 262 -17.00 1.79 3.54
N ARG A 263 -17.41 1.73 2.26
CA ARG A 263 -18.82 1.89 1.88
C ARG A 263 -19.71 0.77 2.40
N THR A 264 -19.22 -0.46 2.33
CA THR A 264 -19.95 -1.64 2.81
C THR A 264 -20.16 -1.56 4.31
N ARG A 265 -19.09 -1.25 5.07
CA ARG A 265 -19.14 -1.11 6.52
C ARG A 265 -19.95 0.10 7.00
N ALA A 266 -20.06 1.14 6.18
CA ALA A 266 -20.92 2.30 6.46
C ALA A 266 -22.40 2.10 6.05
N GLY A 267 -22.81 0.90 5.62
CA GLY A 267 -24.20 0.63 5.20
C GLY A 267 -24.63 1.34 3.90
N THR A 268 -23.67 1.86 3.11
CA THR A 268 -23.89 2.60 1.85
C THR A 268 -23.46 1.80 0.61
N GLY A 269 -23.37 0.47 0.76
CA GLY A 269 -23.11 -0.47 -0.33
C GLY A 269 -24.28 -0.56 -1.33
N PRO A 270 -24.09 -1.25 -2.48
CA PRO A 270 -25.14 -1.47 -3.46
C PRO A 270 -26.34 -2.15 -2.79
N ARG A 271 -27.50 -1.50 -2.78
CA ARG A 271 -28.75 -2.14 -2.36
C ARG A 271 -29.24 -3.06 -3.49
N PRO A 272 -29.75 -4.27 -3.19
CA PRO A 272 -30.47 -5.02 -4.20
C PRO A 272 -31.65 -4.19 -4.71
N SER A 273 -31.92 -4.29 -6.01
CA SER A 273 -32.91 -3.58 -6.84
C SER A 273 -33.99 -2.78 -6.11
N ARG A 274 -34.25 -1.55 -6.58
CA ARG A 274 -35.36 -0.64 -6.22
C ARG A 274 -36.79 -1.25 -6.34
N HIS A 275 -36.90 -2.48 -6.82
CA HIS A 275 -38.14 -3.22 -7.04
C HIS A 275 -38.38 -4.37 -6.03
N LEU A 276 -37.49 -4.56 -5.06
CA LEU A 276 -37.69 -5.53 -3.97
C LEU A 276 -38.24 -4.81 -2.72
N PRO A 277 -39.15 -5.44 -1.95
CA PRO A 277 -39.58 -4.92 -0.65
C PRO A 277 -38.35 -4.63 0.21
N GLN A 278 -38.35 -3.53 0.97
CA GLN A 278 -37.27 -3.22 1.90
C GLN A 278 -37.03 -4.43 2.80
N ALA A 279 -35.90 -5.13 2.59
CA ALA A 279 -35.39 -6.01 3.62
C ALA A 279 -35.10 -5.15 4.85
N GLY A 280 -35.54 -5.61 6.01
CA GLY A 280 -35.37 -4.97 7.31
C GLY A 280 -33.90 -4.70 7.67
N PRO A 281 -33.66 -4.25 8.91
CA PRO A 281 -32.69 -3.21 9.25
C PRO A 281 -31.37 -3.38 8.49
N THR A 282 -31.04 -2.34 7.72
CA THR A 282 -29.71 -2.12 7.16
C THR A 282 -28.69 -2.42 8.23
N VAL A 283 -27.69 -3.28 7.96
CA VAL A 283 -26.53 -3.52 8.83
C VAL A 283 -26.20 -2.23 9.55
N ASP A 284 -26.40 -2.18 10.88
CA ASP A 284 -26.18 -0.96 11.65
C ASP A 284 -24.81 -0.44 11.29
N ALA A 285 -24.74 0.80 10.80
CA ALA A 285 -23.54 1.33 10.20
C ALA A 285 -22.43 1.31 11.24
N ALA A 286 -21.51 0.35 11.13
CA ALA A 286 -20.42 0.16 12.07
C ALA A 286 -19.29 1.19 11.82
N TRP A 287 -19.37 1.94 10.72
CA TRP A 287 -18.33 2.87 10.29
C TRP A 287 -18.88 4.17 9.73
N ARG A 288 -18.12 5.25 9.93
CA ARG A 288 -18.31 6.56 9.30
C ARG A 288 -17.15 6.85 8.34
N VAL A 289 -17.46 7.12 7.09
CA VAL A 289 -16.46 7.55 6.10
C VAL A 289 -16.11 9.02 6.31
N LEU A 290 -14.87 9.31 6.69
CA LEU A 290 -14.42 10.69 6.93
C LEU A 290 -14.00 11.39 5.63
N THR A 291 -13.51 10.64 4.64
CA THR A 291 -13.11 11.17 3.33
C THR A 291 -14.05 10.68 2.21
N ARG A 292 -15.10 11.45 1.90
CA ARG A 292 -16.03 11.10 0.81
C ARG A 292 -15.33 10.99 -0.55
N ARG A 293 -14.37 11.88 -0.80
CA ARG A 293 -13.42 11.81 -1.93
C ARG A 293 -12.04 11.49 -1.36
N PRO A 294 -11.20 10.71 -2.07
CA PRO A 294 -9.85 10.46 -1.62
C PRO A 294 -9.07 11.78 -1.58
N ILE A 295 -8.21 11.93 -0.58
CA ILE A 295 -7.30 13.07 -0.48
C ILE A 295 -6.08 12.77 -1.35
N ALA A 296 -5.69 13.73 -2.17
CA ALA A 296 -4.51 13.66 -3.02
C ALA A 296 -3.41 14.58 -2.45
N PRO A 297 -2.13 14.27 -2.71
CA PRO A 297 -1.04 15.13 -2.27
C PRO A 297 -1.08 16.49 -2.95
N GLY A 298 -0.55 17.50 -2.25
CA GLY A 298 -0.41 18.85 -2.78
C GLY A 298 0.68 18.94 -3.86
N ASP A 299 0.68 20.06 -4.60
CA ASP A 299 1.63 20.29 -5.70
C ASP A 299 3.09 20.32 -5.21
N ALA A 300 3.34 20.91 -4.03
CA ALA A 300 4.67 20.96 -3.44
C ALA A 300 5.23 19.56 -3.12
N GLU A 301 4.37 18.67 -2.59
CA GLU A 301 4.74 17.29 -2.31
C GLU A 301 4.97 16.51 -3.61
N CYS A 302 4.12 16.70 -4.62
CA CYS A 302 4.31 16.08 -5.93
C CYS A 302 5.60 16.54 -6.63
N ALA A 303 6.02 17.80 -6.41
CA ALA A 303 7.27 18.32 -6.95
C ALA A 303 8.49 17.74 -6.24
N ALA A 304 8.45 17.63 -4.91
CA ALA A 304 9.52 17.05 -4.10
C ALA A 304 9.61 15.52 -4.27
N ASN A 305 8.46 14.86 -4.38
CA ASN A 305 8.34 13.42 -4.57
C ASN A 305 7.38 13.11 -5.72
N PRO A 306 7.88 12.96 -6.97
CA PRO A 306 7.05 12.64 -8.13
C PRO A 306 6.25 11.34 -8.01
N ARG A 307 6.61 10.44 -7.07
CA ARG A 307 5.92 9.17 -6.79
C ARG A 307 4.63 9.39 -5.99
N ALA A 308 4.55 10.47 -5.21
CA ALA A 308 3.37 10.80 -4.42
C ALA A 308 2.14 11.08 -5.31
N ARG A 309 2.31 11.58 -6.54
CA ARG A 309 1.23 12.03 -7.44
C ARG A 309 0.02 11.11 -7.56
N SER A 310 0.24 9.79 -7.56
CA SER A 310 -0.83 8.79 -7.69
C SER A 310 -1.47 8.39 -6.36
N ALA A 311 -0.90 8.83 -5.23
CA ALA A 311 -1.36 8.50 -3.89
C ALA A 311 -2.76 9.06 -3.62
N ARG A 312 -3.57 8.23 -2.97
CA ARG A 312 -4.95 8.52 -2.59
C ARG A 312 -5.14 8.05 -1.16
N LEU A 313 -5.36 8.99 -0.25
CA LEU A 313 -5.70 8.72 1.14
C LEU A 313 -7.22 8.58 1.30
N ARG A 314 -7.64 7.50 1.96
CA ARG A 314 -9.00 7.32 2.46
C ARG A 314 -8.99 7.07 3.96
N VAL A 315 -9.98 7.63 4.64
CA VAL A 315 -10.11 7.55 6.09
C VAL A 315 -11.54 7.15 6.48
N GLY A 316 -11.63 6.18 7.38
CA GLY A 316 -12.86 5.77 8.05
C GLY A 316 -12.68 5.75 9.56
N GLU A 317 -13.78 5.96 10.29
CA GLU A 317 -13.84 5.85 11.74
C GLU A 317 -14.81 4.73 12.11
N LYS A 318 -14.40 3.85 13.03
CA LYS A 318 -15.27 2.82 13.57
C LYS A 318 -16.20 3.43 14.60
N LEU A 319 -17.50 3.19 14.44
CA LEU A 319 -18.52 3.67 15.36
C LEU A 319 -18.65 2.70 16.54
N GLY A 320 -19.01 3.24 17.70
CA GLY A 320 -19.42 2.40 18.83
C GLY A 320 -20.80 1.80 18.59
N ASP A 321 -21.10 0.73 19.31
CA ASP A 321 -22.46 0.18 19.33
C ASP A 321 -23.42 1.27 19.86
N PRO A 322 -24.45 1.68 19.10
CA PRO A 322 -25.39 2.70 19.56
C PRO A 322 -26.08 2.33 20.89
N ALA A 323 -26.12 1.05 21.28
CA ALA A 323 -26.66 0.59 22.55
C ALA A 323 -25.82 1.00 23.78
N MET A 324 -24.54 1.36 23.61
CA MET A 324 -23.62 1.72 24.71
C MET A 324 -23.52 3.24 24.96
N GLY A 325 -24.20 4.07 24.16
CA GLY A 325 -24.17 5.54 24.26
C GLY A 325 -25.22 6.15 25.19
N GLY A 326 -25.88 5.34 26.02
CA GLY A 326 -27.03 5.74 26.82
C GLY A 326 -26.83 5.68 28.34
N VAL A 327 -25.63 5.93 28.87
CA VAL A 327 -25.46 6.26 30.30
C VAL A 327 -24.23 7.16 30.48
N ALA A 328 -24.46 8.47 30.55
CA ALA A 328 -23.81 9.44 31.45
C ALA A 328 -24.34 10.85 31.14
#